data_AF-A0A849L6D8-F1
#
_entry.id   AF-A0A849L6D8-F1
#
_cell.length_a   1.000
_cell.length_b   1.000
_cell.length_c   1.000
_cell.angle_alpha   90.00
_cell.angle_beta   90.00
_cell.angle_gamma   90.00
#
_symmetry.space_group_name_H-M   'P 1'
#
loop_
_entity.id
_entity.type
_entity.pdbx_description
1 polymer ?
#
loop_
_entity_poly.entity_id
_entity_poly.type
_entity_poly.pdbx_seq_one_letter_code
_entity_poly.pdbx_strand_id
1 'polypeptide(L)'
;MRAGLIGLAALAACGPPAPGPLRDFTPVVWKQATPAATRADDLGACELQVAGVSGSMSQAQIRAASVATDARVRLERLTACLRGRGYTVTEGAICTPEERAAGRLVILSATDALPPLSRVVCHAPEVGGFVL
;
A
#
# COMPACT_ATOMS: atom_id res chain seq x y z
N MET A 1 -31.92 44.49 50.32
CA MET A 1 -32.53 44.27 49.00
C MET A 1 -31.68 44.98 47.96
N ARG A 2 -31.62 44.44 46.72
CA ARG A 2 -30.71 44.77 45.59
C ARG A 2 -29.38 44.00 45.64
N ALA A 3 -28.86 43.45 44.55
CA ALA A 3 -29.40 43.02 43.26
C ALA A 3 -28.31 42.10 42.70
N GLY A 4 -28.68 40.93 42.20
CA GLY A 4 -27.73 40.01 41.58
C GLY A 4 -27.23 40.56 40.25
N LEU A 5 -26.05 40.12 39.83
CA LEU A 5 -25.63 40.14 38.43
C LEU A 5 -24.82 38.88 38.14
N ILE A 6 -25.44 38.07 37.30
CA ILE A 6 -24.96 36.82 36.73
C ILE A 6 -23.88 37.17 35.70
N GLY A 7 -22.65 36.72 35.92
CA GLY A 7 -21.55 36.84 34.98
C GLY A 7 -21.51 35.63 34.05
N LEU A 8 -21.68 35.87 32.75
CA LEU A 8 -21.80 34.89 31.68
C LEU A 8 -20.68 33.83 31.67
N ALA A 9 -21.08 32.56 31.64
CA ALA A 9 -20.22 31.47 31.19
C ALA A 9 -20.04 31.59 29.67
N ALA A 10 -18.84 32.00 29.25
CA ALA A 10 -18.40 31.89 27.87
C ALA A 10 -18.25 30.40 27.53
N LEU A 11 -19.28 29.83 26.90
CA LEU A 11 -19.21 28.52 26.25
C LEU A 11 -18.21 28.64 25.09
N ALA A 12 -16.97 28.23 25.34
CA ALA A 12 -16.00 27.94 24.30
C ALA A 12 -16.64 26.92 23.34
N ALA A 13 -16.99 27.37 22.14
CA ALA A 13 -17.45 26.51 21.07
C ALA A 13 -16.26 25.65 20.62
N CYS A 14 -16.06 24.51 21.25
CA CYS A 14 -15.30 23.39 20.70
C CYS A 14 -16.13 22.83 19.53
N GLY A 15 -16.04 23.49 18.37
CA GLY A 15 -16.49 22.88 17.12
C GLY A 15 -15.72 21.57 16.90
N PRO A 16 -16.38 20.50 16.43
CA PRO A 16 -15.66 19.27 16.09
C PRO A 16 -14.55 19.63 15.09
N PRO A 17 -13.34 19.05 15.22
CA PRO A 17 -12.29 19.28 14.25
C PRO A 17 -12.84 18.98 12.86
N ALA A 18 -12.64 19.92 11.93
CA ALA A 18 -13.04 19.71 10.55
C ALA A 18 -12.49 18.35 10.09
N PRO A 19 -13.28 17.52 9.39
CA PRO A 19 -12.77 16.27 8.85
C PRO A 19 -11.56 16.62 7.98
N GLY A 20 -10.41 16.03 8.32
CA GLY A 20 -9.21 16.16 7.52
C GLY A 20 -9.47 15.71 6.08
N PRO A 21 -8.59 16.08 5.12
CA PRO A 21 -8.76 15.66 3.73
C PRO A 21 -8.88 14.13 3.66
N LEU A 22 -9.85 13.66 2.88
CA LEU A 22 -9.99 12.23 2.57
C LEU A 22 -8.70 11.78 1.86
N ARG A 23 -8.04 10.77 2.41
CA ARG A 23 -6.79 10.22 1.88
C ARG A 23 -7.09 8.92 1.16
N ASP A 24 -6.58 8.79 -0.07
CA ASP A 24 -6.67 7.55 -0.83
C ASP A 24 -5.59 6.55 -0.37
N PHE A 25 -5.87 5.27 -0.56
CA PHE A 25 -4.99 4.16 -0.17
C PHE A 25 -4.75 3.22 -1.35
N THR A 26 -3.62 2.54 -1.33
CA THR A 26 -3.22 1.56 -2.35
C THR A 26 -2.69 0.29 -1.68
N PRO A 27 -2.91 -0.91 -2.26
CA PRO A 27 -2.30 -2.12 -1.76
C PRO A 27 -0.77 -2.06 -1.89
N VAL A 28 -0.09 -2.51 -0.84
CA VAL A 28 1.37 -2.50 -0.70
C VAL A 28 1.84 -3.90 -0.35
N VAL A 29 2.83 -4.38 -1.11
CA VAL A 29 3.57 -5.61 -0.84
C VAL A 29 4.96 -5.22 -0.35
N TRP A 30 5.29 -5.59 0.87
CA TRP A 30 6.51 -5.13 1.53
C TRP A 30 7.28 -6.27 2.20
N LYS A 31 8.60 -6.28 2.01
CA LYS A 31 9.51 -7.15 2.76
C LYS A 31 10.83 -6.40 2.94
N GLN A 32 11.12 -6.08 4.19
CA GLN A 32 12.31 -5.30 4.56
C GLN A 32 13.58 -6.03 4.13
N ALA A 33 14.63 -5.28 3.78
CA ALA A 33 15.98 -5.80 3.53
C ALA A 33 16.07 -6.97 2.51
N THR A 34 15.10 -7.09 1.61
CA THR A 34 15.12 -8.08 0.53
C THR A 34 15.62 -7.39 -0.73
N PRO A 35 16.63 -7.90 -1.47
CA PRO A 35 17.10 -7.29 -2.72
C PRO A 35 16.00 -7.12 -3.78
N ALA A 36 16.17 -6.15 -4.67
CA ALA A 36 15.18 -5.86 -5.72
C ALA A 36 14.96 -7.04 -6.67
N ALA A 37 16.04 -7.70 -7.09
CA ALA A 37 15.98 -8.90 -7.92
C ALA A 37 15.18 -10.01 -7.25
N THR A 38 15.47 -10.30 -5.97
CA THR A 38 14.75 -11.33 -5.19
C THR A 38 13.26 -11.01 -5.07
N ARG A 39 12.88 -9.74 -4.88
CA ARG A 39 11.46 -9.35 -4.86
C ARG A 39 10.78 -9.57 -6.21
N ALA A 40 11.45 -9.23 -7.31
CA ALA A 40 10.93 -9.45 -8.64
C ALA A 40 10.73 -10.96 -8.93
N ASP A 41 11.69 -11.78 -8.54
CA ASP A 41 11.62 -13.24 -8.68
C ASP A 41 10.49 -13.85 -7.84
N ASP A 42 10.34 -13.41 -6.57
CA ASP A 42 9.26 -13.86 -5.68
C ASP A 42 7.87 -13.49 -6.23
N LEU A 43 7.70 -12.25 -6.69
CA LEU A 43 6.46 -11.78 -7.30
C LEU A 43 6.14 -12.57 -8.56
N GLY A 44 7.11 -12.74 -9.46
CA GLY A 44 6.95 -13.53 -10.68
C GLY A 44 6.59 -15.00 -10.38
N ALA A 45 7.27 -15.62 -9.43
CA ALA A 45 6.98 -17.00 -9.02
C ALA A 45 5.57 -17.15 -8.45
N CYS A 46 5.12 -16.21 -7.61
CA CYS A 46 3.76 -16.23 -7.08
C CYS A 46 2.71 -15.98 -8.17
N GLU A 47 2.93 -15.07 -9.10
CA GLU A 47 2.02 -14.83 -10.23
C GLU A 47 1.87 -16.07 -11.12
N LEU A 48 2.98 -16.74 -11.45
CA LEU A 48 2.95 -18.00 -12.22
C LEU A 48 2.20 -19.11 -11.47
N GLN A 49 2.42 -19.23 -10.16
CA GLN A 49 1.72 -20.21 -9.33
C GLN A 49 0.20 -19.95 -9.30
N VAL A 50 -0.19 -18.68 -9.16
CA VAL A 50 -1.62 -18.30 -9.10
C VAL A 50 -2.31 -18.56 -10.43
N ALA A 51 -1.62 -18.28 -11.55
CA ALA A 51 -2.10 -18.58 -12.89
C ALA A 51 -2.17 -20.10 -13.18
N GLY A 52 -1.74 -20.96 -12.26
CA GLY A 52 -1.73 -22.42 -12.45
C GLY A 52 -0.79 -22.86 -13.56
N VAL A 53 0.21 -22.03 -13.86
CA VAL A 53 1.13 -22.26 -14.98
C VAL A 53 2.18 -23.29 -14.57
N SER A 54 2.22 -24.42 -15.27
CA SER A 54 3.34 -25.35 -15.20
C SER A 54 4.34 -25.06 -16.33
N GLY A 55 5.61 -25.44 -16.13
CA GLY A 55 6.67 -25.28 -17.13
C GLY A 55 6.44 -26.04 -18.45
N SER A 56 5.40 -26.87 -18.52
CA SER A 56 4.97 -27.60 -19.72
C SER A 56 3.84 -26.92 -20.50
N MET A 57 3.29 -25.80 -20.01
CA MET A 57 2.20 -25.10 -20.69
C MET A 57 2.71 -24.21 -21.84
N SER A 58 1.97 -24.22 -22.94
CA SER A 58 2.20 -23.30 -24.06
C SER A 58 1.84 -21.85 -23.69
N GLN A 59 2.41 -20.88 -24.40
CA GLN A 59 2.08 -19.45 -24.25
C GLN A 59 0.58 -19.16 -24.40
N ALA A 60 -0.13 -19.92 -25.24
CA ALA A 60 -1.58 -19.80 -25.39
C ALA A 60 -2.33 -20.25 -24.14
N GLN A 61 -1.90 -21.36 -23.53
CA GLN A 61 -2.48 -21.88 -22.29
C GLN A 61 -2.21 -20.96 -21.10
N ILE A 62 -1.01 -20.37 -21.02
CA ILE A 62 -0.65 -19.39 -19.99
C ILE A 62 -1.58 -18.17 -20.04
N ARG A 63 -1.80 -17.62 -21.25
CA ARG A 63 -2.72 -16.50 -21.45
C ARG A 63 -4.16 -16.87 -21.08
N ALA A 64 -4.63 -18.04 -21.52
CA ALA A 64 -5.99 -18.51 -21.21
C ALA A 64 -6.21 -18.66 -19.70
N ALA A 65 -5.26 -19.26 -18.97
CA ALA A 65 -5.34 -19.43 -17.52
C ALA A 65 -5.32 -18.09 -16.76
N SER A 66 -4.54 -17.13 -17.26
CA SER A 66 -4.46 -15.78 -16.68
C SER A 66 -5.75 -14.98 -16.86
N VAL A 67 -6.50 -15.19 -17.94
CA VAL A 67 -7.77 -14.50 -18.23
C VAL A 67 -8.96 -15.18 -17.55
N ALA A 68 -8.94 -16.52 -17.42
CA ALA A 68 -10.05 -17.29 -16.87
C ALA A 68 -10.17 -17.20 -15.34
N THR A 69 -9.11 -16.75 -14.65
CA THR A 69 -9.10 -16.68 -13.18
C THR A 69 -9.81 -15.41 -12.71
N ASP A 70 -10.85 -15.58 -11.88
CA ASP A 70 -11.54 -14.47 -11.21
C ASP A 70 -10.53 -13.55 -10.48
N ALA A 71 -10.67 -12.23 -10.65
CA ALA A 71 -9.70 -11.26 -10.15
C ALA A 71 -9.57 -11.29 -8.62
N ARG A 72 -10.67 -11.54 -7.90
CA ARG A 72 -10.65 -11.65 -6.44
C ARG A 72 -9.95 -12.93 -6.01
N VAL A 73 -10.26 -14.06 -6.62
CA VAL A 73 -9.58 -15.34 -6.36
C VAL A 73 -8.08 -15.24 -6.67
N ARG A 74 -7.70 -14.57 -7.76
CA ARG A 74 -6.31 -14.30 -8.10
C ARG A 74 -5.61 -13.51 -6.98
N LEU A 75 -6.22 -12.40 -6.55
CA LEU A 75 -5.67 -11.55 -5.49
C LEU A 75 -5.52 -12.30 -4.17
N GLU A 76 -6.51 -13.10 -3.77
CA GLU A 76 -6.46 -13.92 -2.55
C GLU A 76 -5.29 -14.92 -2.60
N ARG A 77 -5.14 -15.65 -3.71
CA ARG A 77 -4.05 -16.64 -3.88
C ARG A 77 -2.68 -15.97 -3.95
N LEU A 78 -2.57 -14.85 -4.65
CA LEU A 78 -1.33 -14.07 -4.74
C LEU A 78 -0.91 -13.59 -3.35
N THR A 79 -1.86 -13.03 -2.60
CA THR A 79 -1.66 -12.57 -1.22
C THR A 79 -1.21 -13.71 -0.32
N ALA A 80 -1.84 -14.89 -0.43
CA ALA A 80 -1.45 -16.07 0.35
C ALA A 80 -0.02 -16.54 0.02
N CYS A 81 0.36 -16.59 -1.27
CA CYS A 81 1.72 -16.93 -1.70
C CYS A 81 2.76 -15.96 -1.14
N LEU A 82 2.51 -14.65 -1.27
CA LEU A 82 3.41 -13.61 -0.79
C LEU A 82 3.57 -13.65 0.74
N ARG A 83 2.47 -13.81 1.48
CA ARG A 83 2.52 -13.98 2.94
C ARG A 83 3.32 -15.21 3.35
N GLY A 84 3.16 -16.34 2.66
CA GLY A 84 3.95 -17.56 2.89
C GLY A 84 5.45 -17.35 2.66
N ARG A 85 5.85 -16.42 1.79
CA ARG A 85 7.23 -16.01 1.56
C ARG A 85 7.73 -14.93 2.53
N GLY A 86 6.93 -14.54 3.52
CA GLY A 86 7.27 -13.55 4.54
C GLY A 86 7.06 -12.10 4.10
N TYR A 87 6.28 -11.84 3.05
CA TYR A 87 5.87 -10.48 2.71
C TYR A 87 4.70 -10.03 3.58
N THR A 88 4.72 -8.76 3.96
CA THR A 88 3.55 -8.04 4.45
C THR A 88 2.74 -7.54 3.25
N VAL A 89 1.43 -7.82 3.25
CA VAL A 89 0.48 -7.29 2.26
C VAL A 89 -0.57 -6.49 3.02
N THR A 90 -0.58 -5.18 2.81
CA THR A 90 -1.40 -4.21 3.56
C THR A 90 -1.80 -3.04 2.65
N GLU A 91 -2.47 -2.04 3.20
CA GLU A 91 -2.79 -0.79 2.51
C GLU A 91 -1.85 0.31 3.00
N GLY A 92 -1.31 1.08 2.06
CA GLY A 92 -0.51 2.25 2.33
C GLY A 92 -1.17 3.48 1.73
N ALA A 93 -0.98 4.63 2.35
CA ALA A 93 -1.61 5.86 1.88
C ALA A 93 -0.92 6.37 0.60
N ILE A 94 -1.71 6.90 -0.34
CA ILE A 94 -1.18 7.48 -1.58
C ILE A 94 -0.57 8.85 -1.26
N CYS A 95 0.57 9.15 -1.90
CA CYS A 95 1.27 10.41 -1.71
C CYS A 95 0.48 11.61 -2.22
N THR A 96 0.38 12.65 -1.39
CA THR A 96 -0.08 13.96 -1.87
C THR A 96 1.05 14.69 -2.63
N PRO A 97 0.72 15.71 -3.45
CA PRO A 97 1.73 16.55 -4.09
C PRO A 97 2.71 17.19 -3.08
N GLU A 98 2.22 17.59 -1.91
CA GLU A 98 3.02 18.20 -0.84
C GLU A 98 4.00 17.20 -0.24
N GLU A 99 3.57 15.98 0.05
CA GLU A 99 4.43 14.91 0.58
C GLU A 99 5.53 14.56 -0.42
N ARG A 100 5.20 14.50 -1.71
CA ARG A 100 6.20 14.28 -2.77
C ARG A 100 7.20 15.42 -2.90
N ALA A 101 6.78 16.66 -2.68
CA ALA A 101 7.65 17.83 -2.77
C ALA A 101 8.55 17.96 -1.53
N ALA A 102 8.05 17.58 -0.36
CA ALA A 102 8.77 17.68 0.91
C ALA A 102 9.70 16.49 1.19
N GLY A 103 9.34 15.30 0.71
CA GLY A 103 10.06 14.07 0.99
C GLY A 103 10.96 13.58 -0.14
N ARG A 104 11.70 12.50 0.12
CA ARG A 104 12.53 11.84 -0.89
C ARG A 104 11.77 10.67 -1.52
N LEU A 105 11.40 10.81 -2.79
CA LEU A 105 10.86 9.71 -3.59
C LEU A 105 11.93 8.64 -3.84
N VAL A 106 11.61 7.40 -3.51
CA VAL A 106 12.45 6.22 -3.70
C VAL A 106 11.71 5.22 -4.58
N ILE A 107 12.40 4.65 -5.57
CA ILE A 107 11.82 3.67 -6.49
C ILE A 107 11.95 2.27 -5.91
N LEU A 108 10.81 1.57 -5.76
CA LEU A 108 10.76 0.26 -5.11
C LEU A 108 11.57 -0.76 -5.90
N SER A 109 11.45 -0.80 -7.22
CA SER A 109 12.18 -1.77 -8.07
C SER A 109 13.70 -1.55 -8.14
N ALA A 110 14.21 -0.41 -7.68
CA ALA A 110 15.64 -0.08 -7.69
C ALA A 110 16.28 -0.11 -6.29
N THR A 111 15.53 -0.49 -5.25
CA THR A 111 16.00 -0.42 -3.86
C THR A 111 16.28 -1.80 -3.29
N ASP A 112 17.55 -2.16 -3.10
CA ASP A 112 17.90 -3.49 -2.55
C ASP A 112 17.65 -3.64 -1.06
N ALA A 113 17.61 -2.55 -0.31
CA ALA A 113 17.36 -2.57 1.13
C ALA A 113 16.15 -1.70 1.44
N LEU A 114 14.94 -2.26 1.26
CA LEU A 114 13.73 -1.54 1.64
C LEU A 114 13.78 -1.22 3.15
N PRO A 115 13.43 0.01 3.53
CA PRO A 115 13.36 0.40 4.94
C PRO A 115 12.22 -0.36 5.66
N PRO A 116 12.16 -0.31 7.00
CA PRO A 116 10.96 -0.71 7.72
C PRO A 116 9.74 0.05 7.19
N LEU A 117 8.61 -0.63 7.05
CA LEU A 117 7.37 -0.02 6.53
C LEU A 117 6.92 1.18 7.38
N SER A 118 7.24 1.19 8.69
CA SER A 118 6.95 2.30 9.61
C SER A 118 7.69 3.61 9.29
N ARG A 119 8.69 3.58 8.40
CA ARG A 119 9.39 4.78 7.91
C ARG A 119 8.82 5.29 6.59
N VAL A 120 7.83 4.60 6.01
CA VAL A 120 7.23 5.02 4.75
C VAL A 120 6.06 5.95 5.08
N VAL A 121 6.13 7.18 4.56
CA VAL A 121 5.09 8.21 4.76
C VAL A 121 3.92 7.98 3.82
N CYS A 122 4.22 7.64 2.56
CA CYS A 122 3.22 7.43 1.51
C CYS A 122 3.79 6.64 0.33
N HIS A 123 2.90 6.16 -0.53
CA HIS A 123 3.20 5.39 -1.74
C HIS A 123 2.81 6.16 -3.01
N ALA A 124 3.66 6.07 -4.03
CA ALA A 124 3.46 6.67 -5.34
C ALA A 124 3.29 5.54 -6.39
N PRO A 125 2.09 4.94 -6.50
CA PRO A 125 1.84 3.77 -7.35
C PRO A 125 2.11 4.05 -8.84
N GLU A 126 1.95 5.30 -9.27
CA GLU A 126 2.16 5.74 -10.65
C GLU A 126 3.61 5.59 -11.15
N VAL A 127 4.57 5.57 -10.22
CA VAL A 127 6.00 5.36 -10.49
C VAL A 127 6.55 4.10 -9.81
N GLY A 128 5.70 3.34 -9.11
CA GLY A 128 6.14 2.21 -8.29
C GLY A 128 7.12 2.62 -7.18
N GLY A 129 6.86 3.76 -6.53
CA GLY A 129 7.75 4.35 -5.53
C GLY A 129 7.08 4.60 -4.18
N PHE A 130 7.86 5.17 -3.26
CA PHE A 130 7.41 5.58 -1.94
C PHE A 130 8.21 6.77 -1.43
N VAL A 131 7.64 7.50 -0.48
CA VAL A 131 8.32 8.61 0.22
C VAL A 131 8.63 8.18 1.65
N LEU A 132 9.83 8.54 2.09
CA LEU A 132 10.34 8.35 3.46
C LEU A 132 10.06 9.55 4.35
#